data_AF-A0A1Q6U384-F1
#
_entry.id   AF-A0A1Q6U384-F1
#
_cell.length_a   1.000
_cell.length_b   1.000
_cell.length_c   1.000
_cell.angle_alpha   90.00
_cell.angle_beta   90.00
_cell.angle_gamma   90.00
#
_symmetry.space_group_name_H-M   'P 1'
#
loop_
_entity.id
_entity.type
_entity.pdbx_description
1 polymer ?
#
loop_
_entity_poly.entity_id
_entity_poly.type
_entity_poly.pdbx_seq_one_letter_code
_entity_poly.pdbx_strand_id
1 'polypeptide(L)'
;MKGIKAFTLAEVLITLGIIGVVAALTIPSLVQKYKEQATVTRVKKFYSAFSQAYTMAINENGTIDTWGLEDSEIDVDEDGNSGYSDSSLEQYEKFFNIIGKYLQKVEYEPIRNTRGKGFVMSDGTQIIAIWLQPSRCTGNGINHSDTYCGDFYIKTDNKPARKDDGTFNSNVFVFNINPYRIFPRGTDNTEFKDKCLSGTDMSRCTGWLILNENMDYLHCKDLDINTKTKCK
;
A
#
# COMPACT_ATOMS: atom_id res chain seq x y z
N MET A 1 26.10 39.68 -48.76
CA MET A 1 25.80 39.08 -47.44
C MET A 1 24.44 38.41 -47.53
N LYS A 2 24.35 37.08 -47.33
CA LYS A 2 23.06 36.37 -47.28
C LYS A 2 22.39 36.75 -45.96
N GLY A 3 21.27 37.48 -46.03
CA GLY A 3 20.51 37.87 -44.84
C GLY A 3 19.96 36.63 -44.13
N ILE A 4 20.25 36.51 -42.83
CA ILE A 4 19.65 35.48 -41.97
C ILE A 4 18.19 35.88 -41.78
N LYS A 5 17.25 35.04 -42.21
CA LYS A 5 15.82 35.24 -41.95
C LYS A 5 15.58 35.09 -40.44
N ALA A 6 15.19 36.18 -39.78
CA ALA A 6 14.78 36.17 -38.37
C ALA A 6 13.27 35.87 -38.26
N PHE A 7 12.87 35.18 -37.19
CA PHE A 7 11.45 34.95 -36.89
C PHE A 7 10.76 36.25 -36.48
N THR A 8 9.52 36.44 -36.93
CA THR A 8 8.69 37.56 -36.47
C THR A 8 8.18 37.30 -35.05
N LEU A 9 7.88 38.37 -34.31
CA LEU A 9 7.27 38.26 -32.99
C LEU A 9 5.95 37.46 -33.03
N ALA A 10 5.15 37.65 -34.08
CA ALA A 10 3.88 36.95 -34.26
C ALA A 10 4.08 35.44 -34.47
N GLU A 11 5.06 35.01 -35.27
CA GLU A 11 5.38 33.59 -35.45
C GLU A 11 5.82 32.94 -34.13
N VAL A 12 6.64 33.63 -33.33
CA VAL A 12 7.08 33.14 -32.01
C VAL A 12 5.89 33.05 -31.04
N LEU A 13 5.01 34.05 -31.01
CA LEU A 13 3.84 34.04 -30.12
C LEU A 13 2.82 32.96 -30.48
N ILE A 14 2.55 32.75 -31.78
CA ILE A 14 1.62 31.71 -32.22
C ILE A 14 2.20 30.32 -31.88
N THR A 15 3.49 30.10 -32.13
CA THR A 15 4.13 28.82 -31.82
C THR A 15 4.17 28.53 -30.32
N LEU A 16 4.53 29.51 -29.48
CA LEU A 16 4.45 29.39 -28.02
C LEU A 16 3.00 29.20 -27.54
N GLY A 17 2.03 29.87 -28.15
CA GLY A 17 0.60 29.69 -27.85
C GLY A 17 0.13 28.26 -28.13
N ILE A 18 0.48 27.70 -29.29
CA ILE A 18 0.13 26.32 -29.66
C ILE A 18 0.80 25.32 -28.71
N ILE A 19 2.11 25.46 -28.46
CA ILE A 19 2.84 24.58 -27.53
C ILE A 19 2.24 24.69 -26.12
N GLY A 20 1.88 25.89 -25.67
CA GLY A 20 1.25 26.14 -24.38
C GLY A 20 -0.08 25.39 -24.21
N VAL A 21 -0.96 25.46 -25.22
CA VAL A 21 -2.26 24.75 -25.19
C VAL A 21 -2.06 23.24 -25.18
N VAL A 22 -1.19 22.70 -26.04
CA VAL A 22 -0.93 21.25 -26.10
C VAL A 22 -0.30 20.76 -24.80
N ALA A 23 0.66 21.50 -24.24
CA ALA A 23 1.29 21.19 -22.97
C ALA A 23 0.26 21.18 -21.82
N ALA A 24 -0.64 22.18 -21.77
CA ALA A 24 -1.69 22.26 -20.75
C ALA A 24 -2.63 21.05 -20.77
N LEU A 25 -2.93 20.50 -21.96
CA LEU A 25 -3.78 19.30 -22.10
C LEU A 25 -3.05 17.98 -21.79
N THR A 26 -1.73 17.93 -21.98
CA THR A 26 -0.96 16.67 -21.90
C THR A 26 -0.19 16.47 -20.61
N ILE A 27 0.31 17.56 -19.99
CA ILE A 27 1.09 17.51 -18.75
C ILE A 27 0.32 16.85 -17.60
N PRO A 28 -0.97 17.18 -17.33
CA PRO A 28 -1.69 16.57 -16.22
C PRO A 28 -1.75 15.03 -16.31
N SER A 29 -2.11 14.50 -17.48
CA SER A 29 -2.19 13.05 -17.70
C SER A 29 -0.82 12.36 -17.62
N LEU A 30 0.24 13.01 -18.11
CA LEU A 30 1.60 12.48 -18.00
C LEU A 30 2.07 12.42 -16.54
N VAL A 31 1.86 13.50 -15.78
CA VAL A 31 2.20 13.58 -14.36
C VAL A 31 1.43 12.56 -13.54
N GLN A 32 0.15 12.35 -13.85
CA GLN A 32 -0.68 11.33 -13.20
C GLN A 32 -0.13 9.92 -13.43
N LYS A 33 0.14 9.55 -14.68
CA LYS A 33 0.74 8.24 -15.02
C LYS A 33 2.08 8.01 -14.34
N TYR A 34 2.93 9.03 -14.31
CA TYR A 34 4.22 8.96 -13.61
C TYR A 34 4.03 8.70 -12.11
N LYS A 35 3.10 9.41 -11.45
CA LYS A 35 2.80 9.20 -10.02
C LYS A 35 2.26 7.81 -9.74
N GLU A 36 1.37 7.29 -10.59
CA GLU A 36 0.85 5.92 -10.46
C GLU A 36 1.96 4.88 -10.59
N GLN A 37 2.85 5.02 -11.58
CA GLN A 37 4.02 4.15 -11.74
C GLN A 37 5.01 4.24 -10.58
N ALA A 38 5.22 5.44 -10.02
CA ALA A 38 6.02 5.61 -8.81
C ALA A 38 5.39 4.88 -7.61
N THR A 39 4.07 4.94 -7.45
CA THR A 39 3.34 4.19 -6.41
C THR A 39 3.49 2.67 -6.61
N VAL A 40 3.29 2.17 -7.82
CA VAL A 40 3.49 0.74 -8.16
C VAL A 40 4.87 0.27 -7.72
N THR A 41 5.89 1.05 -8.07
CA THR A 41 7.29 0.76 -7.72
C THR A 41 7.52 0.74 -6.21
N ARG A 42 6.96 1.71 -5.48
CA ARG A 42 7.08 1.79 -4.01
C ARG A 42 6.44 0.59 -3.31
N VAL A 43 5.21 0.23 -3.68
CA VAL A 43 4.51 -0.93 -3.09
C VAL A 43 5.25 -2.22 -3.37
N LYS A 44 5.73 -2.45 -4.60
CA LYS A 44 6.50 -3.65 -4.95
C LYS A 44 7.81 -3.72 -4.17
N LYS A 45 8.52 -2.60 -4.04
CA LYS A 45 9.76 -2.52 -3.25
C LYS A 45 9.49 -2.82 -1.78
N PHE A 46 8.45 -2.22 -1.19
CA PHE A 46 8.02 -2.53 0.17
C PHE A 46 7.73 -4.02 0.32
N TYR A 47 6.89 -4.58 -0.56
CA TYR A 47 6.49 -5.99 -0.49
C TYR A 47 7.69 -6.93 -0.57
N SER A 48 8.62 -6.67 -1.49
CA SER A 48 9.83 -7.46 -1.63
C SER A 48 10.73 -7.39 -0.38
N ALA A 49 10.99 -6.18 0.14
CA ALA A 49 11.84 -5.99 1.31
C ALA A 49 11.20 -6.59 2.57
N PHE A 50 9.92 -6.34 2.80
CA PHE A 50 9.19 -6.84 3.96
C PHE A 50 9.01 -8.36 3.91
N SER A 51 8.74 -8.94 2.73
CA SER A 51 8.64 -10.40 2.57
C SER A 51 9.97 -11.10 2.85
N GLN A 52 11.10 -10.49 2.46
CA GLN A 52 12.43 -11.01 2.80
C GLN A 52 12.68 -10.94 4.30
N ALA A 53 12.40 -9.80 4.93
CA ALA A 53 12.52 -9.62 6.38
C ALA A 53 11.65 -10.61 7.17
N TYR A 54 10.41 -10.82 6.72
CA TYR A 54 9.48 -11.77 7.31
C TYR A 54 9.99 -13.21 7.21
N THR A 55 10.54 -13.60 6.06
CA THR A 55 11.15 -14.93 5.86
C THR A 55 12.35 -15.13 6.78
N MET A 56 13.21 -14.13 6.93
CA MET A 56 14.35 -14.21 7.85
C MET A 56 13.90 -14.32 9.31
N ALA A 57 12.89 -13.55 9.71
CA ALA A 57 12.31 -13.63 11.06
C ALA A 57 11.74 -15.02 11.35
N ILE A 58 11.09 -15.65 10.37
CA ILE A 58 10.57 -17.02 10.51
C ILE A 58 11.69 -18.04 10.66
N ASN A 59 12.75 -17.92 9.84
CA ASN A 59 13.87 -18.85 9.89
C ASN A 59 14.57 -18.86 11.25
N GLU A 60 14.61 -17.72 11.95
CA GLU A 60 15.26 -17.60 13.26
C GLU A 60 14.32 -17.87 14.44
N ASN A 61 13.06 -17.42 14.38
CA ASN A 61 12.15 -17.45 15.53
C ASN A 61 11.02 -18.48 15.42
N GLY A 62 10.87 -19.15 14.26
CA GLY A 62 9.71 -19.98 13.94
C GLY A 62 8.56 -19.17 13.33
N THR A 63 7.40 -19.80 13.16
CA THR A 63 6.19 -19.15 12.62
C THR A 63 5.67 -18.07 13.57
N ILE A 64 4.83 -17.14 13.09
CA ILE A 64 4.41 -15.97 13.89
C ILE A 64 3.75 -16.31 15.24
N ASP A 65 3.13 -17.47 15.36
CA ASP A 65 2.56 -17.99 16.62
C ASP A 65 3.62 -18.28 17.70
N THR A 66 4.88 -18.49 17.32
CA THR A 66 5.98 -18.75 18.27
C THR A 66 6.68 -17.47 18.74
N TRP A 67 6.28 -16.30 18.24
CA TRP A 67 6.95 -15.03 18.53
C TRP A 67 6.58 -14.43 19.89
N GLY A 68 5.76 -15.12 20.69
CA GLY A 68 5.26 -14.61 21.97
C GLY A 68 4.34 -13.40 21.82
N LEU A 69 3.61 -13.36 20.69
CA LEU A 69 2.61 -12.34 20.38
C LEU A 69 1.23 -12.80 20.85
N GLU A 70 0.39 -11.83 21.19
CA GLU A 70 -1.02 -12.04 21.53
C GLU A 70 -1.94 -11.41 20.47
N ASP A 71 -3.20 -11.82 20.49
CA ASP A 71 -4.22 -11.27 19.59
C ASP A 71 -4.47 -9.80 19.90
N SER A 72 -4.74 -9.04 18.83
CA SER A 72 -5.09 -7.63 18.95
C SER A 72 -6.50 -7.44 19.49
N GLU A 73 -6.64 -6.42 20.31
CA GLU A 73 -7.87 -6.03 20.98
C GLU A 73 -8.10 -4.53 20.79
N ILE A 74 -9.38 -4.15 20.84
CA ILE A 74 -9.82 -2.76 20.75
C ILE A 74 -10.38 -2.37 22.11
N ASP A 75 -9.86 -1.28 22.66
CA ASP A 75 -10.43 -0.64 23.82
C ASP A 75 -11.41 0.44 23.38
N VAL A 76 -12.48 0.60 24.16
CA VAL A 76 -13.45 1.69 24.01
C VAL A 76 -13.30 2.60 25.21
N ASP A 77 -12.96 3.87 24.96
CA ASP A 77 -12.85 4.85 26.03
C ASP A 77 -14.23 5.25 26.58
N GLU A 78 -14.23 6.00 27.69
CA GLU A 78 -15.47 6.47 28.34
C GLU A 78 -16.33 7.35 27.43
N ASP A 79 -15.71 7.98 26.41
CA ASP A 79 -16.37 8.82 25.41
C ASP A 79 -16.91 8.02 24.20
N GLY A 80 -16.72 6.69 24.19
CA GLY A 80 -17.19 5.80 23.14
C GLY A 80 -16.28 5.73 21.90
N ASN A 81 -15.07 6.29 21.95
CA ASN A 81 -14.10 6.15 20.87
C ASN A 81 -13.39 4.79 20.99
N SER A 82 -13.26 4.11 19.85
CA SER A 82 -12.50 2.86 19.75
C SER A 82 -11.06 3.11 19.32
N GLY A 83 -10.13 2.43 19.98
CA GLY A 83 -8.70 2.46 19.67
C GLY A 83 -8.05 1.12 19.95
N TYR A 84 -6.81 0.94 19.49
CA TYR A 84 -6.03 -0.22 19.89
C TYR A 84 -5.80 -0.21 21.41
N SER A 85 -5.97 -1.37 22.05
CA SER A 85 -5.63 -1.51 23.47
C SER A 85 -4.14 -1.29 23.72
N ASP A 86 -3.77 -0.87 24.94
CA ASP A 86 -2.36 -0.71 25.30
C ASP A 86 -1.58 -2.03 25.13
N SER A 87 -2.21 -3.16 25.46
CA SER A 87 -1.66 -4.50 25.19
C SER A 87 -1.38 -4.69 23.70
N SER A 88 -2.31 -4.33 22.81
CA SER A 88 -2.11 -4.44 21.37
C SER A 88 -0.94 -3.59 20.88
N LEU A 89 -0.81 -2.36 21.40
CA LEU A 89 0.31 -1.49 21.05
C LEU A 89 1.66 -2.10 21.45
N GLU A 90 1.74 -2.74 22.63
CA GLU A 90 2.92 -3.50 23.04
C GLU A 90 3.21 -4.69 22.11
N GLN A 91 2.18 -5.43 21.69
CA GLN A 91 2.35 -6.54 20.73
C GLN A 91 2.85 -6.04 19.37
N TYR A 92 2.37 -4.89 18.90
CA TYR A 92 2.85 -4.27 17.66
C TYR A 92 4.31 -3.85 17.75
N GLU A 93 4.71 -3.27 18.88
CA GLU A 93 6.10 -2.93 19.12
C GLU A 93 7.00 -4.18 19.14
N LYS A 94 6.58 -5.26 19.79
CA LYS A 94 7.30 -6.56 19.74
C LYS A 94 7.42 -7.08 18.32
N PHE A 95 6.32 -7.10 17.57
CA PHE A 95 6.30 -7.54 16.17
C PHE A 95 7.28 -6.73 15.31
N PHE A 96 7.25 -5.39 15.42
CA PHE A 96 8.16 -4.53 14.70
C PHE A 96 9.60 -4.70 15.17
N ASN A 97 9.87 -4.85 16.46
CA ASN A 97 11.22 -5.11 16.96
C ASN A 97 11.82 -6.42 16.42
N ILE A 98 11.01 -7.46 16.20
CA ILE A 98 11.48 -8.70 15.57
C ILE A 98 11.81 -8.45 14.09
N ILE A 99 10.87 -7.89 13.34
CA ILE A 99 11.01 -7.66 11.89
C ILE A 99 12.09 -6.61 11.58
N GLY A 100 12.21 -5.58 12.41
CA GLY A 100 13.12 -4.45 12.26
C GLY A 100 14.59 -4.85 12.23
N LYS A 101 14.95 -5.97 12.88
CA LYS A 101 16.31 -6.55 12.81
C LYS A 101 16.73 -6.90 11.38
N TYR A 102 15.75 -7.20 10.53
CA TYR A 102 15.96 -7.67 9.17
C TYR A 102 15.65 -6.61 8.11
N LEU A 103 15.21 -5.41 8.52
CA LEU A 103 14.95 -4.29 7.63
C LEU A 103 16.07 -3.24 7.75
N GLN A 104 16.75 -2.94 6.64
CA GLN A 104 17.82 -1.94 6.64
C GLN A 104 17.28 -0.51 6.58
N LYS A 105 17.79 0.39 7.44
CA LYS A 105 17.56 1.84 7.39
C LYS A 105 16.07 2.23 7.42
N VAL A 106 15.38 1.78 8.45
CA VAL A 106 13.97 2.10 8.66
C VAL A 106 13.84 2.92 9.93
N GLU A 107 13.11 4.04 9.84
CA GLU A 107 12.72 4.79 11.02
C GLU A 107 11.48 4.12 11.62
N TYR A 108 11.45 3.97 12.94
CA TYR A 108 10.30 3.44 13.66
C TYR A 108 9.67 4.57 14.46
N GLU A 109 8.42 4.90 14.13
CA GLU A 109 7.54 5.64 15.02
C GLU A 109 6.63 4.60 15.71
N PRO A 110 6.26 4.76 17.00
CA PRO A 110 5.27 3.89 17.61
C PRO A 110 3.87 4.17 17.07
N ILE A 111 3.10 3.10 16.82
CA ILE A 111 1.66 3.24 16.56
C ILE A 111 0.98 3.67 17.86
N ARG A 112 0.24 4.78 17.86
CA ARG A 112 -0.52 5.26 19.02
C ARG A 112 -1.98 5.45 18.62
N ASN A 113 -2.88 4.57 19.05
CA ASN A 113 -4.29 4.59 18.63
C ASN A 113 -4.41 4.63 17.07
N THR A 114 -5.48 5.20 16.52
CA THR A 114 -5.67 5.52 15.08
C THR A 114 -4.69 6.59 14.56
N ARG A 115 -3.72 7.02 15.37
CA ARG A 115 -2.75 8.09 15.07
C ARG A 115 -1.32 7.67 15.42
N GLY A 116 -0.75 6.80 14.61
CA GLY A 116 0.69 6.58 14.60
C GLY A 116 1.14 6.02 13.26
N LYS A 117 2.45 6.05 13.02
CA LYS A 117 3.09 5.32 11.94
C LYS A 117 3.86 4.20 12.62
N GLY A 118 3.91 3.02 12.02
CA GLY A 118 4.88 1.99 12.40
C GLY A 118 6.21 2.27 11.69
N PHE A 119 6.72 1.29 10.96
CA PHE A 119 7.91 1.46 10.13
C PHE A 119 7.73 2.47 9.00
N VAL A 120 8.73 3.34 8.85
CA VAL A 120 8.86 4.34 7.79
C VAL A 120 10.11 4.01 6.96
N MET A 121 9.89 3.65 5.68
CA MET A 121 10.96 3.41 4.72
C MET A 121 11.58 4.72 4.23
N SER A 122 12.83 4.66 3.77
CA SER A 122 13.56 5.79 3.17
C SER A 122 12.88 6.46 1.96
N ASP A 123 11.92 5.80 1.30
CA ASP A 123 11.12 6.37 0.20
C ASP A 123 9.79 7.01 0.67
N GLY A 124 9.58 7.07 1.98
CA GLY A 124 8.40 7.64 2.62
C GLY A 124 7.23 6.67 2.76
N THR A 125 7.37 5.40 2.35
CA THR A 125 6.35 4.38 2.58
C THR A 125 6.24 4.06 4.07
N GLN A 126 5.02 4.06 4.61
CA GLN A 126 4.75 3.93 6.04
C GLN A 126 3.78 2.80 6.31
N ILE A 127 4.03 1.98 7.33
CA ILE A 127 2.98 1.13 7.91
C ILE A 127 2.09 2.04 8.77
N ILE A 128 0.79 2.02 8.56
CA ILE A 128 -0.16 2.95 9.21
C ILE A 128 -1.15 2.25 10.15
N ALA A 129 -1.31 0.95 10.01
CA ALA A 129 -2.17 0.13 10.86
C ALA A 129 -1.70 -1.32 10.78
N ILE A 130 -1.91 -2.06 11.85
CA ILE A 130 -1.65 -3.50 11.94
C ILE A 130 -2.72 -4.12 12.84
N TRP A 131 -3.04 -5.37 12.57
CA TRP A 131 -3.91 -6.22 13.36
C TRP A 131 -3.25 -7.59 13.42
N LEU A 132 -3.05 -8.14 14.61
CA LEU A 132 -2.42 -9.43 14.85
C LEU A 132 -3.45 -10.43 15.39
N GLN A 133 -3.43 -11.65 14.86
CA GLN A 133 -4.22 -12.79 15.36
C GLN A 133 -3.37 -14.07 15.39
N PRO A 134 -2.24 -14.10 16.15
CA PRO A 134 -1.39 -15.28 16.28
C PRO A 134 -2.14 -16.52 16.79
N SER A 135 -3.21 -16.38 17.58
CA SER A 135 -4.01 -17.53 18.04
C SER A 135 -4.59 -18.35 16.88
N ARG A 136 -4.94 -17.68 15.77
CA ARG A 136 -5.50 -18.29 14.55
C ARG A 136 -4.43 -18.89 13.64
N CYS A 137 -3.15 -18.64 13.94
CA CYS A 137 -1.99 -19.16 13.22
C CYS A 137 -1.55 -20.54 13.66
N THR A 138 -2.17 -21.08 14.72
CA THR A 138 -1.82 -22.37 15.32
C THR A 138 -2.08 -23.52 14.33
N GLY A 139 -1.05 -23.88 13.57
CA GLY A 139 -1.16 -24.81 12.44
C GLY A 139 -0.99 -26.27 12.85
N ASN A 140 -2.08 -27.04 12.85
CA ASN A 140 -2.02 -28.50 12.80
C ASN A 140 -1.66 -29.02 11.39
N GLY A 141 -0.48 -28.67 10.86
CA GLY A 141 0.18 -29.41 9.78
C GLY A 141 -0.51 -29.50 8.39
N ILE A 142 -1.51 -28.65 8.09
CA ILE A 142 -2.13 -28.60 6.75
C ILE A 142 -1.72 -27.29 6.08
N ASN A 143 -1.17 -27.35 4.86
CA ASN A 143 -0.84 -26.21 4.00
C ASN A 143 -1.94 -25.14 4.02
N HIS A 144 -1.75 -24.05 4.77
CA HIS A 144 -2.66 -22.92 4.72
C HIS A 144 -1.89 -21.69 4.21
N SER A 145 -1.79 -21.59 2.88
CA SER A 145 -1.47 -20.33 2.22
C SER A 145 -2.45 -19.20 2.60
N ASP A 146 -3.62 -19.57 3.13
CA ASP A 146 -4.78 -18.69 3.35
C ASP A 146 -5.10 -18.50 4.85
N THR A 147 -4.34 -19.09 5.78
CA THR A 147 -4.54 -18.85 7.21
C THR A 147 -4.32 -17.38 7.50
N TYR A 148 -5.33 -16.75 8.10
CA TYR A 148 -5.25 -15.37 8.52
C TYR A 148 -4.61 -15.28 9.90
N CYS A 149 -3.44 -14.63 9.96
CA CYS A 149 -2.69 -14.35 11.17
C CYS A 149 -2.75 -12.88 11.58
N GLY A 150 -3.47 -12.07 10.81
CA GLY A 150 -3.41 -10.63 10.91
C GLY A 150 -3.25 -9.98 9.56
N ASP A 151 -3.27 -8.66 9.57
CA ASP A 151 -3.01 -7.81 8.42
C ASP A 151 -2.31 -6.52 8.83
N PHE A 152 -1.74 -5.84 7.86
CA PHE A 152 -1.23 -4.50 8.04
C PHE A 152 -1.46 -3.67 6.79
N TYR A 153 -1.55 -2.37 7.00
CA TYR A 153 -1.80 -1.38 5.97
C TYR A 153 -0.57 -0.51 5.80
N ILE A 154 -0.20 -0.27 4.54
CA ILE A 154 0.84 0.69 4.18
C ILE A 154 0.25 1.89 3.46
N LYS A 155 0.97 3.00 3.52
CA LYS A 155 0.68 4.23 2.79
C LYS A 155 1.93 4.69 2.03
N THR A 156 1.79 5.09 0.77
CA THR A 156 2.94 5.40 -0.11
C THR A 156 3.15 6.88 -0.41
N ASP A 157 2.27 7.76 0.07
CA ASP A 157 2.40 9.22 -0.07
C ASP A 157 1.95 9.91 1.22
N ASN A 158 1.88 11.25 1.24
CA ASN A 158 1.47 12.01 2.42
C ASN A 158 -0.04 12.30 2.49
N LYS A 159 -0.84 11.83 1.52
CA LYS A 159 -2.29 12.07 1.54
C LYS A 159 -2.95 11.35 2.73
N PRO A 160 -4.13 11.80 3.16
CA PRO A 160 -4.91 11.08 4.17
C PRO A 160 -5.14 9.62 3.76
N ALA A 161 -5.05 8.71 4.73
CA ALA A 161 -5.27 7.28 4.50
C ALA A 161 -6.75 6.97 4.20
N ARG A 162 -7.66 7.74 4.79
CA ARG A 162 -9.11 7.64 4.58
C ARG A 162 -9.63 8.90 3.91
N LYS A 163 -10.71 8.75 3.15
CA LYS A 163 -11.54 9.85 2.65
C LYS A 163 -12.53 10.29 3.73
N ASP A 164 -13.24 11.38 3.46
CA ASP A 164 -14.24 11.94 4.38
C ASP A 164 -15.40 10.98 4.67
N ASP A 165 -15.69 10.06 3.74
CA ASP A 165 -16.69 8.99 3.90
C ASP A 165 -16.20 7.78 4.71
N GLY A 166 -14.97 7.83 5.21
CA GLY A 166 -14.33 6.76 5.97
C GLY A 166 -13.69 5.66 5.14
N THR A 167 -13.87 5.63 3.81
CA THR A 167 -13.25 4.63 2.92
C THR A 167 -11.75 4.89 2.75
N PHE A 168 -10.97 3.83 2.50
CA PHE A 168 -9.54 3.99 2.21
C PHE A 168 -9.31 4.71 0.88
N ASN A 169 -8.27 5.52 0.88
CA ASN A 169 -7.82 6.27 -0.29
C ASN A 169 -6.89 5.42 -1.16
N SER A 170 -6.67 5.81 -2.43
CA SER A 170 -5.98 4.99 -3.44
C SER A 170 -4.47 4.79 -3.21
N ASN A 171 -3.94 5.44 -2.18
CA ASN A 171 -2.55 5.40 -1.73
C ASN A 171 -2.33 4.43 -0.54
N VAL A 172 -3.39 3.74 -0.10
CA VAL A 172 -3.35 2.76 0.98
C VAL A 172 -3.42 1.35 0.42
N PHE A 173 -2.60 0.45 0.94
CA PHE A 173 -2.48 -0.92 0.47
C PHE A 173 -2.41 -1.87 1.67
N VAL A 174 -3.10 -3.01 1.57
CA VAL A 174 -3.22 -3.99 2.66
C VAL A 174 -2.56 -5.32 2.29
N PHE A 175 -1.85 -5.86 3.26
CA PHE A 175 -1.22 -7.17 3.20
C PHE A 175 -1.73 -8.02 4.35
N ASN A 176 -2.08 -9.26 4.05
CA ASN A 176 -2.32 -10.26 5.08
C ASN A 176 -1.00 -10.89 5.51
N ILE A 177 -1.00 -11.32 6.76
CA ILE A 177 0.02 -12.16 7.36
C ILE A 177 -0.56 -13.57 7.44
N ASN A 178 0.22 -14.58 7.07
CA ASN A 178 -0.02 -15.99 7.40
C ASN A 178 1.22 -16.54 8.12
N PRO A 179 1.24 -17.81 8.59
CA PRO A 179 2.37 -18.33 9.35
C PRO A 179 3.73 -18.31 8.61
N TYR A 180 3.74 -18.28 7.27
CA TYR A 180 4.93 -18.50 6.44
C TYR A 180 5.32 -17.33 5.54
N ARG A 181 4.38 -16.43 5.23
CA ARG A 181 4.57 -15.31 4.32
C ARG A 181 3.57 -14.19 4.56
N ILE A 182 3.87 -13.03 3.99
CA ILE A 182 2.89 -11.98 3.74
C ILE A 182 2.36 -12.06 2.32
N PHE A 183 1.09 -11.71 2.10
CA PHE A 183 0.47 -11.72 0.78
C PHE A 183 -0.48 -10.54 0.59
N PRO A 184 -0.52 -9.95 -0.62
CA PRO A 184 -1.40 -8.81 -0.88
C PRO A 184 -2.87 -9.23 -0.94
N ARG A 185 -3.78 -8.35 -0.52
CA ARG A 185 -5.24 -8.56 -0.68
C ARG A 185 -5.73 -8.14 -2.06
N GLY A 186 -6.81 -8.77 -2.52
CA GLY A 186 -7.42 -8.54 -3.83
C GLY A 186 -6.66 -9.15 -4.99
N THR A 187 -6.09 -10.35 -4.76
CA THR A 187 -5.53 -11.20 -5.82
C THR A 187 -6.61 -12.07 -6.47
N ASP A 188 -7.71 -12.33 -5.77
CA ASP A 188 -8.87 -13.00 -6.35
C ASP A 188 -9.80 -11.97 -7.03
N ASN A 189 -10.40 -12.40 -8.15
CA ASN A 189 -11.20 -11.51 -8.99
C ASN A 189 -12.49 -11.04 -8.31
N THR A 190 -13.01 -11.82 -7.36
CA THR A 190 -14.24 -11.49 -6.62
C THR A 190 -13.97 -10.34 -5.64
N GLU A 191 -12.96 -10.46 -4.77
CA GLU A 191 -12.54 -9.39 -3.86
C GLU A 191 -12.11 -8.14 -4.65
N PHE A 192 -11.39 -8.32 -5.75
CA PHE A 192 -11.02 -7.21 -6.62
C PHE A 192 -12.25 -6.46 -7.14
N LYS A 193 -13.24 -7.14 -7.70
CA LYS A 193 -14.43 -6.48 -8.24
C LYS A 193 -15.29 -5.85 -7.15
N ASP A 194 -15.57 -6.59 -6.08
CA ASP A 194 -16.52 -6.20 -5.04
C ASP A 194 -15.98 -5.10 -4.11
N LYS A 195 -14.66 -5.04 -3.92
CA LYS A 195 -14.02 -4.10 -2.99
C LYS A 195 -13.19 -3.04 -3.70
N CYS A 196 -12.24 -3.46 -4.54
CA CYS A 196 -11.34 -2.51 -5.20
C CYS A 196 -12.05 -1.75 -6.33
N LEU A 197 -12.59 -2.45 -7.33
CA LEU A 197 -13.13 -1.86 -8.55
C LEU A 197 -14.43 -1.09 -8.29
N SER A 198 -15.27 -1.59 -7.38
CA SER A 198 -16.46 -0.89 -6.87
C SER A 198 -16.09 0.44 -6.18
N GLY A 199 -14.89 0.52 -5.61
CA GLY A 199 -14.44 1.65 -4.80
C GLY A 199 -14.85 1.58 -3.33
N THR A 200 -15.51 0.50 -2.90
CA THR A 200 -15.91 0.29 -1.50
C THR A 200 -14.71 0.23 -0.56
N ASP A 201 -13.62 -0.42 -0.98
CA ASP A 201 -12.36 -0.45 -0.23
C ASP A 201 -11.17 -0.51 -1.19
N MET A 202 -10.57 0.65 -1.45
CA MET A 202 -9.43 0.77 -2.37
C MET A 202 -8.15 0.09 -1.84
N SER A 203 -8.07 -0.22 -0.54
CA SER A 203 -6.93 -0.96 0.01
C SER A 203 -6.86 -2.38 -0.57
N ARG A 204 -8.01 -2.94 -0.98
CA ARG A 204 -8.11 -4.26 -1.64
C ARG A 204 -7.61 -4.24 -3.08
N CYS A 205 -7.09 -3.12 -3.59
CA CYS A 205 -6.44 -3.07 -4.91
C CYS A 205 -4.97 -3.56 -4.91
N THR A 206 -4.44 -3.94 -3.74
CA THR A 206 -3.01 -4.26 -3.56
C THR A 206 -2.56 -5.42 -4.44
N GLY A 207 -3.36 -6.49 -4.53
CA GLY A 207 -3.09 -7.68 -5.32
C GLY A 207 -3.04 -7.35 -6.80
N TRP A 208 -4.03 -6.59 -7.31
CA TRP A 208 -4.02 -6.07 -8.67
C TRP A 208 -2.73 -5.32 -8.98
N LEU A 209 -2.37 -4.37 -8.11
CA LEU A 209 -1.20 -3.51 -8.32
C LEU A 209 0.08 -4.35 -8.44
N ILE A 210 0.26 -5.34 -7.58
CA ILE A 210 1.46 -6.20 -7.57
C ILE A 210 1.49 -7.13 -8.77
N LEU A 211 0.34 -7.69 -9.18
CA LEU A 211 0.26 -8.65 -10.29
C LEU A 211 0.34 -7.98 -11.67
N ASN A 212 -0.33 -6.83 -11.83
CA ASN A 212 -0.51 -6.18 -13.14
C ASN A 212 0.37 -4.95 -13.36
N GLU A 213 1.11 -4.53 -12.33
CA GLU A 213 2.07 -3.42 -12.37
C GLU A 213 1.46 -2.09 -12.84
N ASN A 214 0.18 -1.87 -12.55
CA ASN A 214 -0.54 -0.67 -12.90
C ASN A 214 -1.63 -0.34 -11.87
N MET A 215 -2.22 0.85 -12.02
CA MET A 215 -3.35 1.32 -11.22
C MET A 215 -4.58 1.58 -12.11
N ASP A 216 -4.77 0.79 -13.16
CA ASP A 216 -5.84 1.00 -14.16
C ASP A 216 -7.26 0.94 -13.56
N TYR A 217 -7.41 0.31 -12.39
CA TYR A 217 -8.65 0.31 -11.60
C TYR A 217 -9.11 1.71 -11.14
N LEU A 218 -8.24 2.72 -11.25
CA LEU A 218 -8.58 4.12 -11.03
C LEU A 218 -9.30 4.75 -12.25
N HIS A 219 -9.20 4.14 -13.42
CA HIS A 219 -9.57 4.75 -14.69
C HIS A 219 -10.70 4.02 -15.43
N CYS A 220 -10.87 2.71 -15.20
CA CYS A 220 -11.94 1.93 -15.83
C CYS A 220 -12.59 0.94 -14.86
N LYS A 221 -13.80 0.50 -15.20
CA LYS A 221 -14.71 -0.28 -14.33
C LYS A 221 -15.02 -1.67 -14.86
N ASP A 222 -14.49 -2.03 -16.02
CA ASP A 222 -14.71 -3.31 -16.70
C ASP A 222 -13.48 -4.23 -16.67
N LEU A 223 -12.58 -3.96 -15.72
CA LEU A 223 -11.37 -4.74 -15.49
C LEU A 223 -11.66 -6.12 -14.90
N ASP A 224 -10.77 -7.05 -15.22
CA ASP A 224 -10.83 -8.42 -14.75
C ASP A 224 -9.40 -8.96 -14.61
N ILE A 225 -9.09 -9.53 -13.43
CA ILE A 225 -7.72 -9.96 -13.09
C ILE A 225 -7.18 -10.97 -14.10
N ASN A 226 -8.05 -11.79 -14.68
CA ASN A 226 -7.63 -12.88 -15.56
C ASN A 226 -7.73 -12.51 -17.04
N THR A 227 -8.63 -11.60 -17.42
CA THR A 227 -9.00 -11.39 -18.82
C THR A 227 -8.84 -9.98 -19.34
N LYS A 228 -8.85 -8.95 -18.48
CA LYS A 228 -8.72 -7.54 -18.89
C LYS A 228 -7.97 -6.73 -17.85
N THR A 229 -6.65 -6.68 -17.98
CA THR A 229 -5.72 -6.07 -17.01
C THR A 229 -5.32 -4.63 -17.32
N LYS A 230 -5.89 -4.05 -18.40
CA LYS A 230 -5.66 -2.67 -18.83
C LYS A 230 -6.95 -2.03 -19.35
N CYS A 231 -7.05 -0.71 -19.22
CA CYS A 231 -8.21 0.04 -19.73
C CYS A 231 -8.24 0.20 -21.26
N LYS A 232 -7.10 0.00 -21.93
CA LYS A 232 -6.94 0.15 -23.39
C LYS A 232 -6.46 -1.15 -24.03
#